data_AF-A0A0A6RJM8-F1
#
_entry.id   AF-A0A0A6RJM8-F1
#
_cell.length_a   1.000
_cell.length_b   1.000
_cell.length_c   1.000
_cell.angle_alpha   90.00
_cell.angle_beta   90.00
_cell.angle_gamma   90.00
#
_symmetry.space_group_name_H-M   'P 1'
#
loop_
_entity.id
_entity.type
_entity.pdbx_description
1 polymer ?
#
loop_
_entity_poly.entity_id
_entity_poly.type
_entity_poly.pdbx_seq_one_letter_code
_entity_poly.pdbx_strand_id
1 'polypeptide(L)'
;MSDKLSVLTEALQKSSPIEKLEQIVKDLLGKGYSKENILAEFEYFRETTTDEDYEDVVLEVMDFITGWCSPHKRLDTAYTFTETNDNELSYFIIHQLEVIEKAIEQFHHYLEQKHFNLQEAEQLLGNTRIVGKLNQRQLALLEQVLKNSQMMKSF
;
A
#
# COMPACT_ATOMS: atom_id res chain seq x y z
N MET A 1 12.30 -18.88 20.14
CA MET A 1 11.10 -18.39 19.43
C MET A 1 10.41 -17.27 20.20
N SER A 2 9.98 -17.48 21.47
CA SER A 2 9.33 -16.43 22.30
C SER A 2 10.11 -15.10 22.39
N ASP A 3 11.44 -15.18 22.56
CA ASP A 3 12.31 -14.01 22.74
C ASP A 3 12.58 -13.22 21.43
N LYS A 4 12.24 -13.77 20.26
CA LYS A 4 12.39 -13.08 18.97
C LYS A 4 11.15 -12.30 18.58
N LEU A 5 9.97 -12.89 18.80
CA LEU A 5 8.68 -12.23 18.58
C LEU A 5 8.51 -11.03 19.51
N SER A 6 8.96 -11.13 20.76
CA SER A 6 8.94 -10.02 21.73
C SER A 6 9.73 -8.80 21.24
N VAL A 7 10.89 -9.02 20.61
CA VAL A 7 11.73 -7.93 20.06
C VAL A 7 11.05 -7.24 18.87
N LEU A 8 10.36 -7.98 18.01
CA LEU A 8 9.60 -7.42 16.90
C LEU A 8 8.37 -6.64 17.38
N THR A 9 7.61 -7.19 18.33
CA THR A 9 6.48 -6.47 18.96
C THR A 9 6.94 -5.20 19.68
N GLU A 10 8.08 -5.23 20.38
CA GLU A 10 8.63 -4.05 21.06
C GLU A 10 9.11 -2.97 20.07
N ALA A 11 9.62 -3.38 18.90
CA ALA A 11 10.01 -2.44 17.84
C ALA A 11 8.79 -1.72 17.24
N LEU A 12 7.65 -2.42 17.13
CA LEU A 12 6.40 -1.89 16.59
C LEU A 12 5.70 -0.90 17.52
N GLN A 13 5.84 -1.05 18.84
CA GLN A 13 5.26 -0.13 19.83
C GLN A 13 5.97 1.23 19.94
N LYS A 14 7.07 1.44 19.21
CA LYS A 14 7.86 2.68 19.24
C LYS A 14 7.34 3.68 18.20
N SER A 15 7.65 4.96 18.40
CA SER A 15 7.21 6.09 17.55
C SER A 15 7.68 6.04 16.08
N SER A 16 8.57 5.11 15.72
CA SER A 16 9.20 4.99 14.41
C SER A 16 9.45 3.50 14.07
N PRO A 17 8.38 2.72 13.88
CA PRO A 17 8.47 1.26 13.86
C PRO A 17 9.23 0.72 12.64
N ILE A 18 9.06 1.34 11.48
CA ILE A 18 9.77 0.99 10.23
C ILE A 18 11.30 1.11 10.41
N GLU A 19 11.78 2.24 10.94
CA GLU A 19 13.23 2.50 11.12
C GLU A 19 13.86 1.50 12.10
N LYS A 20 13.10 1.05 13.11
CA LYS A 20 13.58 0.08 14.10
C LYS A 20 13.67 -1.32 13.51
N LEU A 21 12.66 -1.74 12.76
CA LEU A 21 12.69 -3.01 12.06
C LEU A 21 13.79 -3.02 10.99
N GLU A 22 13.99 -1.91 10.27
CA GLU A 22 15.09 -1.75 9.33
C GLU A 22 16.46 -1.95 10.01
N GLN A 23 16.66 -1.36 11.19
CA GLN A 23 17.90 -1.55 11.97
C GLN A 23 18.07 -3.00 12.42
N ILE A 24 16.99 -3.67 12.85
CA ILE A 24 17.03 -5.10 13.22
C ILE A 24 17.47 -5.94 12.02
N VAL A 25 16.90 -5.69 10.85
CA VAL A 25 17.26 -6.39 9.62
C VAL A 25 18.72 -6.15 9.25
N LYS A 26 19.20 -4.90 9.30
CA LYS A 26 20.63 -4.57 9.06
C LYS A 26 21.56 -5.28 10.03
N ASP A 27 21.20 -5.34 11.31
CA ASP A 27 21.98 -6.03 12.33
C ASP A 27 22.01 -7.54 12.10
N LEU A 28 20.89 -8.15 11.70
CA LEU A 28 20.82 -9.58 11.37
C LEU A 28 21.63 -9.90 10.11
N LEU A 29 21.52 -9.09 9.08
CA LEU A 29 22.34 -9.21 7.88
C LEU A 29 23.84 -9.05 8.21
N GLY A 30 24.20 -8.10 9.08
CA GLY A 30 25.58 -7.91 9.56
C GLY A 30 26.12 -9.07 10.40
N LYS A 31 25.23 -9.83 11.05
CA LYS A 31 25.56 -11.08 11.78
C LYS A 31 25.66 -12.31 10.87
N GLY A 32 25.41 -12.16 9.57
CA GLY A 32 25.48 -13.25 8.58
C GLY A 32 24.20 -14.08 8.47
N TYR A 33 23.06 -13.61 9.00
CA TYR A 33 21.78 -14.23 8.68
C TYR A 33 21.43 -13.98 7.22
N SER A 34 20.92 -15.00 6.55
CA SER A 34 20.47 -14.90 5.17
C SER A 34 19.14 -14.15 5.08
N LYS A 35 18.84 -13.55 3.91
CA LYS A 35 17.58 -12.81 3.71
C LYS A 35 16.37 -13.71 3.91
N GLU A 36 16.46 -14.97 3.49
CA GLU A 36 15.40 -15.97 3.58
C GLU A 36 15.07 -16.31 5.03
N ASN A 37 16.09 -16.45 5.89
CA ASN A 37 15.89 -16.69 7.32
C ASN A 37 15.23 -15.49 8.01
N ILE A 38 15.56 -14.27 7.58
CA ILE A 38 14.95 -13.05 8.13
C ILE A 38 13.50 -12.94 7.63
N LEU A 39 13.25 -13.15 6.35
CA LEU A 39 11.92 -13.14 5.76
C LEU A 39 11.01 -14.19 6.41
N ALA A 40 11.47 -15.41 6.61
CA ALA A 40 10.68 -16.46 7.26
C ALA A 40 10.27 -16.09 8.69
N GLU A 41 11.12 -15.39 9.44
CA GLU A 41 10.80 -14.93 10.79
C GLU A 41 9.82 -13.75 10.77
N PHE A 42 9.93 -12.85 9.80
CA PHE A 42 8.98 -11.73 9.60
C PHE A 42 7.62 -12.24 9.11
N GLU A 43 7.60 -13.24 8.23
CA GLU A 43 6.41 -13.95 7.76
C GLU A 43 5.66 -14.60 8.93
N TYR A 44 6.39 -15.38 9.73
CA TYR A 44 5.83 -16.01 10.91
C TYR A 44 5.30 -14.97 11.91
N PHE A 45 5.99 -13.82 12.05
CA PHE A 45 5.49 -12.71 12.85
C PHE A 45 4.20 -12.11 12.28
N ARG A 46 4.12 -11.90 10.95
CA ARG A 46 2.91 -11.40 10.28
C ARG A 46 1.72 -12.33 10.51
N GLU A 47 1.89 -13.63 10.34
CA GLU A 47 0.80 -14.62 10.54
C GLU A 47 0.33 -14.70 11.99
N THR A 48 1.18 -14.34 12.95
CA THR A 48 0.88 -14.44 14.39
C THR A 48 0.43 -13.13 15.02
N THR A 49 0.62 -11.99 14.33
CA THR A 49 0.11 -10.71 14.78
C THR A 49 -1.38 -10.58 14.41
N THR A 50 -2.18 -9.97 15.30
CA THR A 50 -3.61 -9.72 15.08
C THR A 50 -3.93 -8.26 14.79
N ASP A 51 -2.88 -7.44 14.63
CA ASP A 51 -2.97 -5.98 14.51
C ASP A 51 -2.69 -5.59 13.06
N GLU A 52 -3.73 -5.14 12.35
CA GLU A 52 -3.67 -4.75 10.94
C GLU A 52 -2.70 -3.58 10.71
N ASP A 53 -2.55 -2.66 11.68
CA ASP A 53 -1.63 -1.52 11.56
C ASP A 53 -0.16 -1.98 11.58
N TYR A 54 0.14 -3.11 12.22
CA TYR A 54 1.49 -3.69 12.22
C TYR A 54 1.77 -4.54 10.98
N GLU A 55 0.74 -5.13 10.39
CA GLU A 55 0.88 -5.92 9.17
C GLU A 55 1.42 -5.06 8.02
N ASP A 56 0.86 -3.86 7.81
CA ASP A 56 1.32 -2.93 6.79
C ASP A 56 2.80 -2.53 6.99
N VAL A 57 3.20 -2.26 8.24
CA VAL A 57 4.58 -1.89 8.58
C VAL A 57 5.55 -3.05 8.35
N VAL A 58 5.15 -4.28 8.71
CA VAL A 58 5.96 -5.48 8.50
C VAL A 58 6.13 -5.76 7.02
N LEU A 59 5.05 -5.67 6.23
CA LEU A 59 5.09 -5.83 4.78
C LEU A 59 6.00 -4.79 4.12
N GLU A 60 5.94 -3.51 4.54
CA GLU A 60 6.83 -2.47 4.02
C GLU A 60 8.31 -2.79 4.26
N VAL A 61 8.66 -3.32 5.44
CA VAL A 61 10.05 -3.71 5.75
C VAL A 61 10.46 -4.95 4.95
N MET A 62 9.55 -5.88 4.71
CA MET A 62 9.81 -7.05 3.86
C MET A 62 10.08 -6.64 2.41
N ASP A 63 9.38 -5.62 1.90
CA ASP A 63 9.67 -5.03 0.59
C ASP A 63 11.09 -4.46 0.50
N PHE A 64 11.62 -3.94 1.60
CA PHE A 64 13.00 -3.44 1.65
C PHE A 64 14.02 -4.58 1.56
N ILE A 65 13.71 -5.76 2.11
CA ILE A 65 14.57 -6.95 2.08
C ILE A 65 14.56 -7.58 0.68
N THR A 66 13.36 -7.73 0.10
CA THR A 66 13.13 -8.35 -1.21
C THR A 66 13.53 -7.43 -2.38
N GLY A 67 13.62 -6.13 -2.13
CA GLY A 67 14.03 -5.14 -3.13
C GLY A 67 12.86 -4.54 -3.93
N TRP A 68 11.62 -4.75 -3.48
CA TRP A 68 10.40 -4.13 -4.02
C TRP A 68 10.19 -2.69 -3.52
N CYS A 69 11.28 -1.97 -3.31
CA CYS A 69 11.26 -0.56 -2.91
C CYS A 69 12.19 0.27 -3.80
N SER A 70 12.10 1.59 -3.64
CA SER A 70 13.00 2.51 -4.33
C SER A 70 14.46 2.14 -4.02
N PRO A 71 15.41 2.27 -4.97
CA PRO A 71 16.78 1.73 -4.82
C PRO A 71 17.52 2.16 -3.55
N HIS A 72 17.22 3.36 -3.03
CA HIS A 72 17.81 3.92 -1.80
C HIS A 72 17.18 3.40 -0.49
N LYS A 73 16.07 2.66 -0.57
CA LYS A 73 15.44 1.97 0.56
C LYS A 73 15.78 0.47 0.60
N ARG A 74 16.49 -0.06 -0.40
CA ARG A 74 16.80 -1.49 -0.46
C ARG A 74 17.83 -1.87 0.59
N LEU A 75 17.58 -2.97 1.29
CA LEU A 75 18.51 -3.58 2.22
C LEU A 75 19.35 -4.61 1.46
N ASP A 76 20.13 -4.09 0.51
CA ASP A 76 21.06 -4.88 -0.28
C ASP A 76 22.38 -5.03 0.47
N THR A 77 22.62 -6.23 1.00
CA THR A 77 23.98 -6.64 1.33
C THR A 77 24.67 -7.15 0.08
N ALA A 78 25.90 -6.69 -0.16
CA ALA A 78 26.72 -6.99 -1.32
C ALA A 78 27.17 -8.46 -1.46
N TYR A 79 26.46 -9.43 -0.86
CA TYR A 79 26.97 -10.80 -0.71
C TYR A 79 26.05 -11.97 -1.09
N THR A 80 24.79 -11.76 -1.49
CA THR A 80 23.91 -12.91 -1.80
C THR A 80 23.50 -12.93 -3.27
N PHE A 81 24.42 -13.38 -4.12
CA PHE A 81 24.13 -13.86 -5.47
C PHE A 81 24.23 -15.38 -5.47
N THR A 82 23.40 -16.08 -4.70
CA THR A 82 23.36 -17.55 -4.75
C THR A 82 21.97 -18.05 -4.36
N GLU A 83 21.31 -18.66 -5.34
CA GLU A 83 20.18 -19.59 -5.23
C GLU A 83 18.79 -18.97 -4.97
N THR A 84 18.14 -18.55 -6.05
CA THR A 84 16.69 -18.32 -6.12
C THR A 84 15.96 -19.60 -5.70
N ASN A 85 15.30 -19.61 -4.54
CA ASN A 85 14.44 -20.72 -4.14
C ASN A 85 13.05 -20.57 -4.78
N ASP A 86 12.46 -21.66 -5.26
CA ASP A 86 11.14 -21.70 -5.92
C ASP A 86 9.98 -21.18 -5.03
N ASN A 87 10.17 -21.13 -3.71
CA ASN A 87 9.21 -20.58 -2.76
C ASN A 87 9.13 -19.04 -2.81
N GLU A 88 10.23 -18.35 -3.14
CA GLU A 88 10.26 -16.90 -3.32
C GLU A 88 9.44 -16.48 -4.53
N LEU A 89 9.49 -17.27 -5.60
CA LEU A 89 8.68 -17.03 -6.80
C LEU A 89 7.18 -17.23 -6.51
N SER A 90 6.84 -18.22 -5.68
CA SER A 90 5.46 -18.50 -5.29
C SER A 90 4.88 -17.36 -4.43
N TYR A 91 5.62 -16.92 -3.41
CA TYR A 91 5.22 -15.76 -2.59
C TYR A 91 5.12 -14.48 -3.43
N PHE A 92 6.10 -14.25 -4.32
CA PHE A 92 6.09 -13.12 -5.23
C PHE A 92 4.83 -13.11 -6.10
N ILE A 93 4.47 -14.24 -6.73
CA ILE A 93 3.29 -14.32 -7.58
C ILE A 93 2.01 -14.08 -6.77
N ILE A 94 1.88 -14.66 -5.58
CA ILE A 94 0.70 -14.46 -4.71
C ILE A 94 0.57 -12.98 -4.35
N HIS A 95 1.65 -12.36 -3.87
CA HIS A 95 1.65 -10.95 -3.51
C HIS A 95 1.31 -10.04 -4.70
N GLN A 96 1.87 -10.30 -5.88
CA GLN A 96 1.53 -9.53 -7.09
C GLN A 96 0.04 -9.66 -7.47
N LEU A 97 -0.56 -10.83 -7.27
CA LEU A 97 -1.98 -11.03 -7.51
C LEU A 97 -2.85 -10.23 -6.53
N GLU A 98 -2.48 -10.18 -5.24
CA GLU A 98 -3.18 -9.37 -4.24
C GLU A 98 -3.12 -7.87 -4.54
N VAL A 99 -1.96 -7.37 -4.98
CA VAL A 99 -1.80 -5.96 -5.39
C VAL A 99 -2.69 -5.64 -6.58
N ILE A 100 -2.78 -6.54 -7.56
CA ILE A 100 -3.66 -6.39 -8.73
C ILE A 100 -5.13 -6.41 -8.30
N GLU A 101 -5.51 -7.28 -7.36
CA GLU A 101 -6.87 -7.35 -6.83
C GLU A 101 -7.27 -6.04 -6.13
N LYS A 102 -6.42 -5.53 -5.23
CA LYS A 102 -6.63 -4.24 -4.56
C LYS A 102 -6.75 -3.09 -5.55
N ALA A 103 -5.94 -3.08 -6.62
CA ALA A 103 -6.03 -2.05 -7.66
C ALA A 103 -7.35 -2.11 -8.45
N ILE A 104 -7.85 -3.33 -8.73
CA ILE A 104 -9.15 -3.53 -9.38
C ILE A 104 -10.29 -3.05 -8.48
N GLU A 105 -10.25 -3.39 -7.19
CA GLU A 105 -11.25 -2.96 -6.21
C GLU A 105 -11.31 -1.42 -6.10
N GLN A 106 -10.14 -0.77 -5.96
CA GLN A 106 -10.05 0.69 -5.94
C GLN A 106 -10.58 1.33 -7.24
N PHE A 107 -10.33 0.69 -8.38
CA PHE A 107 -10.85 1.16 -9.66
C PHE A 107 -12.38 1.06 -9.73
N HIS A 108 -12.96 -0.05 -9.26
CA HIS A 108 -14.41 -0.20 -9.16
C HIS A 108 -15.03 0.86 -8.24
N HIS A 109 -14.43 1.07 -7.06
CA HIS A 109 -14.88 2.10 -6.14
C HIS A 109 -14.85 3.51 -6.77
N TYR A 110 -13.79 3.82 -7.51
CA TYR A 110 -13.69 5.08 -8.24
C TYR A 110 -14.78 5.23 -9.32
N LEU A 111 -15.10 4.16 -10.06
CA LEU A 111 -16.18 4.19 -11.06
C LEU A 111 -17.55 4.40 -10.41
N GLU A 112 -17.82 3.78 -9.27
CA GLU A 112 -19.07 3.97 -8.52
C GLU A 112 -19.21 5.41 -8.03
N GLN A 113 -18.15 5.97 -7.43
CA GLN A 113 -18.13 7.38 -7.03
C GLN A 113 -18.35 8.31 -8.23
N LYS A 114 -17.70 8.02 -9.37
CA LYS A 114 -17.88 8.81 -10.59
C LYS A 114 -19.30 8.72 -11.13
N HIS A 115 -19.93 7.55 -11.04
CA HIS A 115 -21.32 7.37 -11.45
C HIS A 115 -22.27 8.16 -10.54
N PHE A 116 -22.06 8.10 -9.23
CA PHE A 116 -22.86 8.85 -8.26
C PHE A 116 -22.75 10.36 -8.46
N ASN A 117 -21.54 10.89 -8.61
CA ASN A 117 -21.32 12.32 -8.88
C ASN A 117 -22.00 12.78 -10.17
N LEU A 118 -21.95 11.94 -11.22
CA LEU A 118 -22.61 12.23 -12.49
C LEU A 118 -24.14 12.27 -12.31
N GLN A 119 -24.71 11.30 -11.60
CA GLN A 119 -26.15 11.25 -11.31
C GLN A 119 -26.59 12.42 -10.43
N GLU A 120 -25.83 12.78 -9.40
CA GLU A 120 -26.11 13.94 -8.55
C GLU A 120 -26.06 15.24 -9.36
N ALA A 121 -25.04 15.41 -10.20
CA ALA A 121 -24.94 16.55 -11.12
C ALA A 121 -26.14 16.61 -12.09
N GLU A 122 -26.56 15.46 -12.65
CA GLU A 122 -27.74 15.36 -13.50
C GLU A 122 -29.04 15.67 -12.75
N GLN A 123 -29.19 15.25 -11.49
CA GLN A 123 -30.36 15.57 -10.66
C GLN A 123 -30.42 17.05 -10.29
N LEU A 124 -29.30 17.66 -9.90
CA LEU A 124 -29.21 19.10 -9.62
C LEU A 124 -29.51 19.94 -10.85
N LEU A 125 -29.03 19.48 -12.02
CA LEU A 125 -29.34 20.11 -13.31
C LEU A 125 -30.74 19.77 -13.83
N GLY A 126 -31.35 18.67 -13.34
CA GLY A 126 -32.71 18.19 -13.63
C GLY A 126 -33.79 19.26 -13.52
N ASN A 127 -33.59 20.22 -12.62
CA ASN A 127 -34.49 21.35 -12.39
C ASN A 127 -34.27 22.53 -13.34
N THR A 128 -33.34 22.42 -14.30
CA THR A 128 -33.01 23.47 -15.26
C THR A 128 -33.27 23.01 -16.70
N ARG A 129 -33.67 23.94 -17.58
CA ARG A 129 -34.00 23.71 -19.01
C ARG A 129 -32.84 23.19 -19.88
N ILE A 130 -31.70 22.85 -19.29
CA ILE A 130 -30.43 22.52 -19.97
C ILE A 130 -30.22 21.00 -20.07
N VAL A 131 -31.02 20.21 -19.35
CA VAL A 131 -30.96 18.73 -19.32
C VAL A 131 -31.15 18.16 -20.73
N GLY A 132 -30.19 17.34 -21.16
CA GLY A 132 -30.15 16.72 -22.49
C GLY A 132 -29.37 17.49 -23.56
N LYS A 133 -28.87 18.70 -23.28
CA LYS A 133 -28.03 19.48 -24.22
C LYS A 133 -26.53 19.43 -23.94
N LEU A 134 -26.13 18.93 -22.77
CA LEU A 134 -24.73 18.87 -22.37
C LEU A 134 -24.20 17.43 -22.49
N ASN A 135 -23.03 17.27 -23.10
CA ASN A 135 -22.35 15.99 -23.16
C ASN A 135 -21.59 15.70 -21.84
N GLN A 136 -21.17 14.44 -21.63
CA GLN A 136 -20.49 14.01 -20.40
C GLN A 136 -19.25 14.85 -20.05
N ARG A 137 -18.51 15.35 -21.06
CA ARG A 137 -17.34 16.22 -20.84
C ARG A 137 -17.75 17.59 -20.33
N GLN A 138 -18.83 18.16 -20.87
CA GLN A 138 -19.35 19.46 -20.45
C GLN A 138 -19.92 19.41 -19.03
N LEU A 139 -20.56 18.30 -18.65
CA LEU A 139 -21.01 18.06 -17.28
C LEU A 139 -19.83 17.97 -16.30
N ALA A 140 -18.79 17.21 -16.62
CA ALA A 140 -17.59 17.11 -15.79
C ALA A 140 -16.87 18.47 -15.61
N LEU A 141 -16.80 19.29 -16.66
CA LEU A 141 -16.27 20.65 -16.57
C LEU A 141 -17.13 21.55 -15.69
N LEU A 142 -18.47 21.43 -15.78
CA LEU A 142 -19.39 22.19 -14.95
C LEU A 142 -19.25 21.81 -13.46
N GLU A 143 -19.14 20.51 -13.17
CA GLU A 143 -18.91 19.98 -11.81
C GLU A 143 -17.61 20.53 -11.23
N GLN A 144 -16.50 20.48 -11.98
CA GLN A 144 -15.22 21.05 -11.56
C GLN A 144 -15.30 22.55 -11.31
N VAL A 145 -15.97 23.30 -12.18
CA VAL A 145 -16.16 24.76 -12.02
C VAL A 145 -17.04 25.07 -10.81
N LEU A 146 -18.10 24.31 -10.56
CA LEU A 146 -18.97 24.49 -9.40
C LEU A 146 -18.25 24.17 -8.09
N LYS A 147 -17.50 23.06 -8.05
CA LYS A 147 -16.68 22.68 -6.89
C LYS A 147 -15.60 23.73 -6.58
N ASN A 148 -14.95 24.27 -7.61
CA ASN A 148 -13.99 25.37 -7.47
C ASN A 148 -14.65 26.72 -7.13
N SER A 149 -15.87 26.99 -7.62
CA SER A 149 -16.60 28.22 -7.31
C SER A 149 -17.07 28.24 -5.85
N GLN A 150 -17.46 27.10 -5.28
CA GLN A 150 -17.76 26.99 -3.85
C GLN A 150 -16.52 27.23 -2.99
N MET A 151 -15.35 26.74 -3.42
CA MET A 151 -14.06 27.02 -2.75
C MET A 151 -13.68 28.51 -2.79
N MET A 152 -14.00 29.22 -3.88
CA MET A 152 -13.77 30.68 -4.00
C MET A 152 -14.73 31.55 -3.15
N LYS A 153 -15.90 31.04 -2.76
CA LYS A 153 -16.86 31.80 -1.93
C LYS A 153 -16.54 31.77 -0.43
N SER A 154 -15.47 31.09 -0.04
CA SER A 154 -15.02 30.97 1.36
C SER A 154 -13.85 31.90 1.71
N PHE A 155 -13.54 32.89 0.86
CA PHE A 155 -12.60 33.99 1.12
C PHE A 155 -13.35 35.33 1.08
#